data_AF-A0A661H6J9-F1
#
_entry.id   AF-A0A661H6J9-F1
#
_cell.length_a   1.000
_cell.length_b   1.000
_cell.length_c   1.000
_cell.angle_alpha   90.00
_cell.angle_beta   90.00
_cell.angle_gamma   90.00
#
_symmetry.space_group_name_H-M   'P 1'
#
loop_
_entity.id
_entity.type
_entity.pdbx_description
1 polymer ?
#
loop_
_entity_poly.entity_id
_entity_poly.type
_entity_poly.pdbx_seq_one_letter_code
_entity_poly.pdbx_strand_id
1 'polypeptide(L)'
;SREDEARQLLLQALAIVPNNGATLHSLGLLETRTGNSAKALEYLKQAAAMETMGTRHRFIYAIALHDLGQPRKAIVQLHALLRSVPRNQEVLTALANYNAELGQRDKALVYVRTLLEIAPQNQVYQQLHQQLSQE
;
A
#
# COMPACT_ATOMS: atom_id res chain seq x y z
N SER A 1 10.64 26.74 -3.60
CA SER A 1 10.24 26.09 -4.87
C SER A 1 8.73 25.86 -4.86
N ARG A 2 8.11 25.45 -5.99
CA ARG A 2 6.69 25.06 -6.02
C ARG A 2 6.37 23.96 -4.99
N GLU A 3 7.34 23.11 -4.70
CA GLU A 3 7.19 22.01 -3.72
C GLU A 3 7.20 22.53 -2.28
N ASP A 4 8.03 23.53 -1.99
CA ASP A 4 8.07 24.15 -0.67
C ASP A 4 6.80 24.97 -0.40
N GLU A 5 6.30 25.69 -1.41
CA GLU A 5 5.02 26.40 -1.32
C GLU A 5 3.86 25.42 -1.06
N ALA A 6 3.81 24.32 -1.82
CA ALA A 6 2.82 23.27 -1.60
C ALA A 6 2.92 22.68 -0.18
N ARG A 7 4.14 22.43 0.30
CA ARG A 7 4.38 21.93 1.67
C ARG A 7 3.83 22.91 2.71
N GLN A 8 4.14 24.20 2.58
CA GLN A 8 3.67 25.23 3.50
C GLN A 8 2.15 25.33 3.52
N LEU A 9 1.49 25.33 2.35
CA LEU A 9 0.03 25.36 2.25
C LEU A 9 -0.62 24.15 2.92
N LEU A 10 -0.08 22.95 2.69
CA LEU A 10 -0.58 21.73 3.31
C LEU A 10 -0.38 21.73 4.83
N LEU A 11 0.75 22.23 5.33
CA LEU A 11 1.00 22.37 6.77
C LEU A 11 0.06 23.38 7.42
N GLN A 12 -0.24 24.50 6.75
CA GLN A 12 -1.22 25.47 7.22
C GLN A 12 -2.63 24.86 7.28
N ALA A 13 -3.02 24.08 6.26
CA ALA A 13 -4.28 23.35 6.28
C ALA A 13 -4.36 22.35 7.45
N LEU A 14 -3.26 21.66 7.74
CA LEU A 14 -3.17 20.74 8.87
C LEU A 14 -3.22 21.48 10.23
N ALA A 15 -2.71 22.70 10.32
CA ALA A 15 -2.84 23.51 11.53
C ALA A 15 -4.30 23.87 11.86
N ILE A 16 -5.16 23.98 10.84
CA ILE A 16 -6.60 24.24 11.00
C ILE A 16 -7.37 22.95 11.28
N VAL A 17 -7.04 21.86 10.55
CA VAL A 17 -7.66 20.54 10.73
C VAL A 17 -6.57 19.47 10.90
N PRO A 18 -6.09 19.23 12.13
CA PRO A 18 -4.91 18.37 12.40
C PRO A 18 -5.01 16.92 11.96
N ASN A 19 -6.24 16.41 11.82
CA ASN A 19 -6.51 15.01 11.53
C ASN A 19 -7.16 14.82 10.14
N ASN A 20 -6.91 15.74 9.21
CA ASN A 20 -7.41 15.60 7.85
C ASN A 20 -6.60 14.54 7.07
N GLY A 21 -7.17 13.35 6.92
CA GLY A 21 -6.51 12.24 6.24
C GLY A 21 -6.09 12.53 4.80
N ALA A 22 -6.85 13.35 4.06
CA ALA A 22 -6.52 13.72 2.69
C ALA A 22 -5.32 14.68 2.63
N THR A 23 -5.26 15.68 3.52
CA THR A 23 -4.11 16.59 3.64
C THR A 23 -2.85 15.83 4.06
N LEU A 24 -2.96 14.93 5.03
CA LEU A 24 -1.86 14.05 5.44
C LEU A 24 -1.39 13.16 4.28
N HIS A 25 -2.31 12.60 3.50
CA HIS A 25 -1.96 11.83 2.32
C HIS A 25 -1.21 12.68 1.27
N SER A 26 -1.69 13.88 0.97
CA SER A 26 -1.02 14.81 0.05
C SER A 26 0.38 15.20 0.52
N LEU A 27 0.58 15.45 1.82
CA LEU A 27 1.91 15.67 2.39
C LEU A 27 2.79 14.44 2.22
N GLY A 28 2.27 13.25 2.50
CA GLY A 28 2.98 11.99 2.27
C GLY A 28 3.50 11.84 0.84
N LEU A 29 2.64 12.04 -0.15
CA LEU A 29 3.01 11.97 -1.57
C LEU A 29 4.02 13.05 -1.98
N LEU A 30 3.86 14.27 -1.46
CA LEU A 30 4.80 15.35 -1.70
C LEU A 30 6.19 14.98 -1.16
N GLU A 31 6.27 14.51 0.09
CA GLU A 31 7.55 14.13 0.69
C GLU A 31 8.21 12.96 -0.04
N THR A 32 7.44 11.97 -0.51
CA THR A 32 7.95 10.89 -1.38
C THR A 32 8.61 11.47 -2.63
N ARG A 33 7.92 12.38 -3.34
CA ARG A 33 8.41 12.98 -4.58
C ARG A 33 9.67 13.83 -4.37
N THR A 34 9.79 14.45 -3.20
CA THR A 34 10.96 15.27 -2.84
C THR A 34 12.09 14.48 -2.16
N GLY A 35 11.98 13.15 -2.07
CA GLY A 35 13.01 12.28 -1.50
C GLY A 35 13.06 12.25 0.03
N ASN A 36 12.08 12.83 0.71
CA ASN A 36 11.99 12.86 2.18
C ASN A 36 11.26 11.63 2.72
N SER A 37 11.80 10.45 2.46
CA SER A 37 11.15 9.15 2.72
C SER A 37 10.67 8.95 4.17
N ALA A 38 11.41 9.46 5.16
CA ALA A 38 11.01 9.36 6.56
C ALA A 38 9.72 10.13 6.86
N LYS A 39 9.62 11.39 6.39
CA LYS A 39 8.41 12.21 6.54
C LYS A 39 7.26 11.66 5.72
N ALA A 40 7.55 11.14 4.52
CA ALA A 40 6.55 10.49 3.69
C ALA A 40 5.84 9.36 4.44
N LEU A 41 6.60 8.44 5.04
CA LEU A 41 6.02 7.34 5.83
C LEU A 41 5.25 7.84 7.04
N GLU A 42 5.73 8.88 7.71
CA GLU A 42 5.04 9.46 8.86
C GLU A 42 3.65 9.99 8.47
N TYR A 43 3.58 10.84 7.45
CA TYR A 43 2.31 11.40 7.00
C TYR A 43 1.36 10.35 6.40
N LEU A 44 1.89 9.40 5.62
CA LEU A 44 1.08 8.30 5.06
C LEU A 44 0.54 7.38 6.17
N LYS A 45 1.32 7.11 7.22
CA LYS A 45 0.86 6.35 8.38
C LYS A 45 -0.28 7.08 9.10
N GLN A 46 -0.16 8.39 9.30
CA GLN A 46 -1.22 9.18 9.91
C GLN A 46 -2.48 9.19 9.03
N ALA A 47 -2.33 9.38 7.71
CA ALA A 47 -3.45 9.32 6.77
C ALA A 47 -4.19 7.97 6.80
N ALA A 48 -3.43 6.87 6.85
CA ALA A 48 -3.98 5.52 6.99
C ALA A 48 -4.73 5.33 8.31
N ALA A 49 -4.25 5.92 9.41
CA ALA A 49 -4.92 5.86 10.71
C ALA A 49 -6.23 6.68 10.76
N MET A 50 -6.34 7.74 9.97
CA MET A 50 -7.56 8.57 9.88
C MET A 50 -8.63 7.96 8.96
N GLU A 51 -8.27 6.97 8.14
CA GLU A 51 -9.19 6.31 7.22
C GLU A 51 -10.07 5.28 7.96
N THR A 52 -11.27 5.69 8.34
CA THR A 52 -12.28 4.82 8.97
C THR A 52 -13.12 4.04 7.95
N MET A 53 -13.36 4.63 6.78
CA MET A 53 -14.07 4.03 5.65
C MET A 53 -13.20 4.05 4.40
N GLY A 54 -13.29 3.01 3.57
CA GLY A 54 -12.43 2.85 2.40
C GLY A 54 -11.12 2.13 2.75
N THR A 55 -10.23 2.04 1.77
CA THR A 55 -8.98 1.26 1.84
C THR A 55 -7.77 1.99 1.27
N ARG A 56 -7.97 3.18 0.67
CA ARG A 56 -6.98 3.83 -0.19
C ARG A 56 -5.76 4.24 0.62
N HIS A 57 -5.93 4.96 1.71
CA HIS A 57 -4.79 5.45 2.48
C HIS A 57 -4.05 4.30 3.18
N ARG A 58 -4.79 3.32 3.71
CA ARG A 58 -4.19 2.10 4.29
C ARG A 58 -3.40 1.31 3.26
N PHE A 59 -3.90 1.20 2.02
CA PHE A 59 -3.19 0.54 0.93
C PHE A 59 -1.93 1.31 0.52
N ILE A 60 -2.04 2.62 0.26
CA ILE A 60 -0.88 3.44 -0.12
C ILE A 60 0.21 3.44 0.95
N TYR A 61 -0.15 3.45 2.23
CA TYR A 61 0.84 3.32 3.30
C TYR A 61 1.60 1.99 3.22
N ALA A 62 0.91 0.89 2.90
CA ALA A 62 1.57 -0.41 2.73
C ALA A 62 2.50 -0.43 1.50
N ILE A 63 2.10 0.19 0.39
CA ILE A 63 2.95 0.33 -0.81
C ILE A 63 4.21 1.14 -0.46
N ALA A 64 4.05 2.30 0.20
CA ALA A 64 5.18 3.14 0.58
C ALA A 64 6.15 2.43 1.54
N LEU A 65 5.65 1.56 2.44
CA LEU A 65 6.51 0.72 3.27
C LEU A 65 7.36 -0.23 2.42
N HIS A 66 6.77 -0.85 1.40
CA HIS A 66 7.49 -1.75 0.50
C HIS A 66 8.54 -1.01 -0.32
N ASP A 67 8.16 0.08 -1.00
CA ASP A 67 9.05 0.90 -1.84
C ASP A 67 10.26 1.44 -1.07
N LEU A 68 10.09 1.67 0.24
CA LEU A 68 11.14 2.15 1.14
C LEU A 68 11.89 1.02 1.87
N GLY A 69 11.89 -0.18 1.30
CA GLY A 69 12.70 -1.31 1.76
C GLY A 69 12.18 -1.98 3.04
N GLN A 70 10.90 -1.81 3.37
CA GLN A 70 10.26 -2.44 4.54
C GLN A 70 9.14 -3.42 4.13
N PRO A 71 9.40 -4.39 3.22
CA PRO A 71 8.37 -5.29 2.67
C PRO A 71 7.68 -6.15 3.73
N ARG A 72 8.39 -6.55 4.80
CA ARG A 72 7.77 -7.28 5.92
C ARG A 72 6.72 -6.46 6.65
N LYS A 73 6.95 -5.15 6.84
CA LYS A 73 5.97 -4.25 7.45
C LYS A 73 4.80 -3.99 6.51
N ALA A 74 5.06 -3.86 5.20
CA ALA A 74 4.02 -3.73 4.18
C ALA A 74 3.06 -4.92 4.23
N ILE A 75 3.58 -6.16 4.26
CA ILE A 75 2.78 -7.39 4.37
C ILE A 75 1.90 -7.38 5.64
N VAL A 76 2.42 -6.93 6.78
CA VAL A 76 1.62 -6.80 8.01
C VAL A 76 0.44 -5.83 7.83
N GLN A 77 0.67 -4.68 7.19
CA GLN A 77 -0.40 -3.70 6.91
C GLN A 77 -1.42 -4.25 5.91
N LEU A 78 -0.97 -4.90 4.83
CA LEU A 78 -1.85 -5.52 3.83
C LEU A 78 -2.71 -6.64 4.44
N HIS A 79 -2.16 -7.44 5.35
CA HIS A 79 -2.95 -8.43 6.08
C HIS A 79 -4.03 -7.81 6.95
N ALA A 80 -3.72 -6.71 7.65
CA ALA A 80 -4.71 -5.97 8.41
C ALA A 80 -5.81 -5.43 7.51
N LEU A 81 -5.44 -4.90 6.34
CA LEU A 81 -6.37 -4.40 5.35
C LEU A 81 -7.25 -5.52 4.76
N LEU A 82 -6.65 -6.66 4.38
CA LEU A 82 -7.35 -7.80 3.81
C LEU A 82 -8.46 -8.32 4.74
N ARG A 83 -8.25 -8.31 6.07
CA ARG A 83 -9.30 -8.70 7.03
C ARG A 83 -10.56 -7.84 6.91
N SER A 84 -10.41 -6.55 6.57
CA SER A 84 -11.55 -5.65 6.35
C SER A 84 -12.15 -5.75 4.94
N VAL A 85 -11.37 -6.23 3.97
CA VAL A 85 -11.79 -6.37 2.57
C VAL A 85 -11.30 -7.69 1.94
N PRO A 86 -11.84 -8.85 2.35
CA PRO A 86 -11.23 -10.17 2.08
C PRO A 86 -11.07 -10.56 0.61
N ARG A 87 -11.82 -9.92 -0.30
CA ARG A 87 -11.78 -10.19 -1.75
C ARG A 87 -11.25 -9.01 -2.57
N ASN A 88 -10.56 -8.06 -1.93
CA ASN A 88 -9.96 -6.95 -2.64
C ASN A 88 -8.76 -7.44 -3.47
N GLN A 89 -8.92 -7.41 -4.81
CA GLN A 89 -7.92 -7.90 -5.75
C GLN A 89 -6.59 -7.13 -5.68
N GLU A 90 -6.62 -5.82 -5.37
CA GLU A 90 -5.43 -4.98 -5.26
C GLU A 90 -4.55 -5.41 -4.07
N VAL A 91 -5.19 -5.63 -2.91
CA VAL A 91 -4.52 -6.11 -1.69
C VAL A 91 -3.98 -7.53 -1.86
N LEU A 92 -4.76 -8.42 -2.47
CA LEU A 92 -4.34 -9.81 -2.75
C LEU A 92 -3.16 -9.84 -3.74
N THR A 93 -3.17 -8.99 -4.76
CA THR A 93 -2.07 -8.89 -5.74
C THR A 93 -0.79 -8.39 -5.07
N ALA A 94 -0.87 -7.35 -4.23
CA ALA A 94 0.28 -6.86 -3.49
C ALA A 94 0.85 -7.92 -2.53
N LEU A 95 -0.02 -8.65 -1.81
CA LEU A 95 0.41 -9.75 -0.94
C LEU A 95 1.06 -10.89 -1.71
N ALA A 96 0.53 -11.27 -2.89
CA ALA A 96 1.14 -12.28 -3.74
C ALA A 96 2.56 -11.87 -4.15
N ASN A 97 2.71 -10.67 -4.72
CA ASN A 97 3.99 -10.17 -5.23
C ASN A 97 5.01 -10.01 -4.10
N TYR A 98 4.64 -9.38 -2.99
CA TYR A 98 5.58 -9.13 -1.89
C TYR A 98 6.01 -10.41 -1.18
N ASN A 99 5.16 -11.43 -1.11
CA ASN A 99 5.57 -12.73 -0.60
C ASN A 99 6.50 -13.45 -1.58
N ALA A 100 6.24 -13.37 -2.89
CA ALA A 100 7.10 -13.93 -3.92
C ALA A 100 8.51 -13.31 -3.88
N GLU A 101 8.61 -11.98 -3.80
CA GLU A 101 9.88 -11.26 -3.69
C GLU A 101 10.69 -11.63 -2.45
N LEU A 102 10.02 -11.99 -1.35
CA LEU A 102 10.66 -12.46 -0.12
C LEU A 102 10.96 -13.98 -0.12
N GLY A 103 10.77 -14.67 -1.26
CA GLY A 103 10.94 -16.11 -1.37
C GLY A 103 9.87 -16.94 -0.64
N GLN A 104 8.79 -16.31 -0.16
CA GLN A 104 7.68 -16.98 0.53
C GLN A 104 6.65 -17.50 -0.47
N ARG A 105 7.12 -18.36 -1.37
CA ARG A 105 6.38 -18.89 -2.53
C ARG A 105 5.05 -19.53 -2.16
N ASP A 106 5.03 -20.37 -1.13
CA ASP A 106 3.81 -21.03 -0.66
C ASP A 106 2.72 -20.03 -0.27
N LYS A 107 3.11 -18.94 0.41
CA LYS A 107 2.17 -17.88 0.80
C LYS A 107 1.71 -17.09 -0.42
N ALA A 108 2.60 -16.80 -1.36
CA ALA A 108 2.24 -16.12 -2.60
C ALA A 108 1.18 -16.92 -3.38
N LEU A 109 1.38 -18.24 -3.51
CA LEU A 109 0.43 -19.14 -4.18
C LEU A 109 -0.97 -19.13 -3.52
N VAL A 110 -1.06 -19.01 -2.19
CA VAL A 110 -2.35 -18.89 -1.51
C VAL A 110 -3.14 -17.69 -2.03
N TYR A 111 -2.54 -16.51 -2.11
CA TYR A 111 -3.25 -15.32 -2.61
C TYR A 111 -3.57 -15.39 -4.09
N VAL A 112 -2.67 -15.96 -4.90
CA VAL A 112 -2.89 -16.13 -6.34
C VAL A 112 -4.06 -17.08 -6.61
N ARG A 113 -4.21 -18.15 -5.83
CA ARG A 113 -5.37 -19.04 -5.93
C ARG A 113 -6.67 -18.29 -5.64
N THR A 114 -6.71 -17.46 -4.59
CA THR A 114 -7.87 -16.61 -4.32
C THR A 114 -8.16 -15.62 -5.44
N LEU A 115 -7.12 -15.04 -6.06
CA LEU A 115 -7.27 -14.17 -7.23
C LEU A 115 -7.87 -14.92 -8.43
N LEU A 116 -7.45 -16.16 -8.68
CA LEU A 116 -8.00 -17.02 -9.74
C LEU A 116 -9.42 -17.50 -9.44
N GLU A 117 -9.81 -17.66 -8.18
CA GLU A 117 -11.22 -17.88 -7.81
C GLU A 117 -12.10 -16.66 -8.11
N ILE A 118 -11.55 -15.44 -7.98
CA ILE A 118 -12.27 -14.19 -8.27
C ILE A 118 -12.36 -13.96 -9.79
N ALA A 119 -11.25 -14.15 -10.50
CA ALA A 119 -11.15 -13.90 -11.93
C ALA A 119 -10.38 -15.04 -12.64
N PRO A 120 -11.04 -16.17 -12.93
CA PRO A 120 -10.38 -17.37 -13.47
C PRO A 120 -9.71 -17.17 -14.83
N GLN A 121 -10.20 -16.22 -15.63
CA GLN A 121 -9.70 -15.92 -16.98
C GLN A 121 -8.68 -14.76 -16.99
N ASN A 122 -8.32 -14.21 -15.83
CA ASN A 122 -7.33 -13.15 -15.77
C ASN A 122 -5.93 -13.71 -16.09
N GLN A 123 -5.40 -13.32 -17.25
CA GLN A 123 -4.11 -13.81 -17.75
C GLN A 123 -2.95 -13.49 -16.80
N VAL A 124 -2.97 -12.34 -16.13
CA VAL A 124 -1.92 -11.94 -15.18
C VAL A 124 -1.87 -12.91 -14.00
N TYR A 125 -3.04 -13.32 -13.47
CA TYR A 125 -3.10 -14.25 -12.35
C TYR A 125 -2.70 -15.67 -12.75
N GLN A 126 -3.06 -16.10 -13.96
CA GLN A 126 -2.65 -17.41 -14.49
C GLN A 126 -1.12 -17.48 -14.68
N GLN A 127 -0.53 -16.43 -15.26
CA GLN A 127 0.92 -16.33 -15.45
C GLN A 127 1.66 -16.33 -14.10
N LEU A 128 1.21 -15.53 -13.14
CA LEU A 128 1.80 -15.48 -11.81
C LEU A 128 1.71 -16.84 -11.09
N HIS A 129 0.58 -17.55 -11.21
CA HIS A 129 0.42 -18.89 -10.65
C HIS A 129 1.41 -19.89 -11.28
N GLN A 130 1.56 -19.85 -12.61
CA GLN A 130 2.46 -20.73 -13.33
C GLN A 130 3.91 -20.48 -12.92
N GLN A 131 4.36 -19.22 -12.90
CA GLN A 131 5.70 -18.85 -12.46
C GLN A 131 5.98 -19.34 -11.04
N LEU A 132 5.01 -19.15 -10.13
CA LEU A 132 5.08 -19.59 -8.74
C LEU A 132 4.86 -21.10 -8.53
N SER A 133 4.63 -21.89 -9.58
CA SER A 133 4.51 -23.36 -9.47
C SER A 133 5.68 -24.15 -10.09
N GLN A 134 6.56 -23.51 -10.87
CA GLN A 134 7.60 -24.18 -11.68
C GLN A 134 9.05 -24.16 -11.12
N GLU A 135 9.28 -23.58 -9.96
CA GLU A 135 10.52 -23.52 -9.18
C GLU A 135 10.29 -24.13 -7.80
#